data_AF-A0A368YYW0-F1
#
_entry.id   AF-A0A368YYW0-F1
#
_cell.length_a   1.000
_cell.length_b   1.000
_cell.length_c   1.000
_cell.angle_alpha   90.00
_cell.angle_beta   90.00
_cell.angle_gamma   90.00
#
_symmetry.space_group_name_H-M   'P 1'
#
loop_
_entity.id
_entity.type
_entity.pdbx_description
1 polymer ?
#
loop_
_entity_poly.entity_id
_entity_poly.type
_entity_poly.pdbx_seq_one_letter_code
_entity_poly.pdbx_strand_id
1 'polypeptide(L)'
;MKHAMVWLEERRDRTLPNHEEKIASYKTLINLHHNNVEKAQWRLFELRTGSITTTGDEVAFSRSLIADEMCEIRKLEMLLKRLEHPKANDTTVLWRMLRLGGSLGWSRKIN
;
A
#
# COMPACT_ATOMS: atom_id res chain seq x y z
N MET A 1 -20.35 -36.21 -15.78
CA MET A 1 -19.35 -35.58 -14.88
C MET A 1 -18.47 -34.55 -15.62
N LYS A 2 -19.03 -33.67 -16.47
CA LYS A 2 -18.27 -32.57 -17.14
C LYS A 2 -18.70 -31.16 -16.72
N HIS A 3 -19.83 -31.03 -16.02
CA HIS A 3 -20.40 -29.73 -15.65
C HIS A 3 -19.86 -29.15 -14.33
N ALA A 4 -19.28 -29.97 -13.45
CA ALA A 4 -18.74 -29.48 -12.17
C ALA A 4 -17.33 -28.86 -12.29
N MET A 5 -16.63 -29.11 -13.40
CA MET A 5 -15.26 -28.61 -13.61
C MET A 5 -15.28 -27.16 -14.11
N VAL A 6 -16.24 -26.81 -14.97
CA VAL A 6 -16.43 -25.44 -15.51
C VAL A 6 -16.68 -24.43 -14.38
N TRP A 7 -17.46 -24.79 -13.36
CA TRP A 7 -17.78 -23.91 -12.22
C TRP A 7 -16.62 -23.62 -11.27
N LEU A 8 -15.56 -24.45 -11.27
CA LEU A 8 -14.37 -24.23 -10.46
C LEU A 8 -13.28 -23.44 -11.21
N GLU A 9 -13.33 -23.46 -12.54
CA GLU A 9 -12.43 -22.70 -13.41
C GLU A 9 -12.87 -21.23 -13.53
N GLU A 10 -14.18 -20.99 -13.67
CA GLU A 10 -14.78 -19.65 -13.71
C GLU A 10 -14.62 -18.85 -12.40
N ARG A 11 -14.33 -19.53 -11.28
CA ARG A 11 -14.07 -18.87 -9.98
C ARG A 11 -12.61 -18.51 -9.75
N ARG A 12 -11.67 -18.97 -10.59
CA ARG A 12 -10.26 -18.54 -10.55
C ARG A 12 -9.99 -17.28 -11.39
N ASP A 13 -10.97 -16.81 -12.16
CA ASP A 13 -10.93 -15.56 -12.91
C ASP A 13 -11.39 -14.34 -12.11
N ARG A 14 -11.54 -14.46 -10.78
CA ARG A 14 -11.39 -13.29 -9.90
C ARG A 14 -9.91 -13.00 -9.74
N THR A 15 -9.34 -12.51 -10.83
CA THR A 15 -7.97 -12.03 -10.97
C THR A 15 -7.67 -11.07 -9.83
N LEU A 16 -6.95 -11.56 -8.81
CA LEU A 16 -6.12 -10.67 -8.00
C LEU A 16 -5.28 -9.90 -9.01
N PRO A 17 -5.29 -8.55 -9.01
CA PRO A 17 -4.54 -7.80 -10.01
C PRO A 17 -3.10 -8.31 -10.02
N ASN A 18 -2.59 -8.58 -11.22
CA ASN A 18 -1.23 -9.08 -11.41
C ASN A 18 -0.29 -8.16 -10.63
N HIS A 19 0.81 -8.70 -10.11
CA HIS A 19 1.78 -7.96 -9.31
C HIS A 19 2.19 -6.63 -9.98
N GLU A 20 2.36 -6.66 -11.30
CA GLU A 20 2.65 -5.49 -12.14
C GLU A 20 1.50 -4.47 -12.19
N GLU A 21 0.25 -4.93 -12.28
CA GLU A 21 -0.94 -4.07 -12.26
C GLU A 21 -1.10 -3.38 -10.90
N LYS A 22 -0.77 -4.06 -9.79
CA LYS A 22 -0.76 -3.45 -8.45
C LYS A 22 0.32 -2.37 -8.33
N ILE A 23 1.52 -2.63 -8.83
CA ILE A 23 2.60 -1.63 -8.85
C ILE A 23 2.18 -0.43 -9.69
N ALA A 24 1.67 -0.64 -10.90
CA ALA A 24 1.18 0.43 -11.77
C ALA A 24 0.08 1.25 -11.08
N SER A 25 -0.90 0.59 -10.46
CA SER A 25 -1.98 1.23 -9.72
C SER A 25 -1.48 2.10 -8.57
N TYR A 26 -0.52 1.60 -7.78
CA TYR A 26 0.07 2.39 -6.69
C TYR A 26 0.88 3.58 -7.19
N LYS A 27 1.63 3.44 -8.30
CA LYS A 27 2.33 4.58 -8.93
C LYS A 27 1.34 5.64 -9.41
N THR A 28 0.23 5.24 -10.02
CA THR A 28 -0.84 6.16 -10.44
C THR A 28 -1.46 6.89 -9.26
N LEU A 29 -1.76 6.18 -8.17
CA LEU A 29 -2.32 6.80 -6.96
C LEU A 29 -1.33 7.77 -6.31
N ILE A 30 -0.05 7.41 -6.20
CA ILE A 30 0.99 8.31 -5.71
C ILE A 30 1.02 9.61 -6.53
N ASN A 31 1.02 9.51 -7.86
CA ASN A 31 0.99 10.69 -8.73
C ASN A 31 -0.27 11.55 -8.52
N LEU A 32 -1.43 10.92 -8.30
CA LEU A 32 -2.68 11.64 -7.98
C LEU A 32 -2.56 12.43 -6.68
N HIS A 33 -2.06 11.80 -5.61
CA HIS A 33 -1.86 12.46 -4.33
C HIS A 33 -0.83 13.58 -4.42
N HIS A 34 0.26 13.41 -5.18
CA HIS A 34 1.22 14.48 -5.46
C HIS A 34 0.58 15.68 -6.15
N ASN A 35 -0.27 15.45 -7.14
CA ASN A 35 -1.00 16.53 -7.81
C ASN A 35 -1.95 17.27 -6.84
N ASN A 36 -2.58 16.55 -5.90
CA ASN A 36 -3.42 17.17 -4.88
C ASN A 36 -2.60 18.03 -3.91
N VAL A 37 -1.41 17.57 -3.51
CA VAL A 37 -0.45 18.37 -2.71
C VAL A 37 -0.07 19.64 -3.46
N GLU A 38 0.29 19.53 -4.74
CA GLU A 38 0.69 20.70 -5.55
C GLU A 38 -0.45 21.72 -5.65
N LYS A 39 -1.69 21.29 -5.90
CA LYS A 39 -2.87 22.16 -5.91
C LYS A 39 -3.10 22.85 -4.57
N ALA A 40 -2.97 22.12 -3.47
CA ALA A 40 -3.13 22.68 -2.13
C ALA A 40 -2.01 23.69 -1.79
N GLN A 41 -0.78 23.43 -2.25
CA GLN A 41 0.34 24.36 -2.12
C GLN A 41 0.14 25.64 -2.95
N TRP A 42 -0.35 25.51 -4.19
CA TRP A 42 -0.73 26.66 -5.01
C TRP A 42 -1.82 27.51 -4.36
N ARG A 43 -2.86 26.87 -3.82
CA ARG A 43 -3.90 27.58 -3.07
C ARG A 43 -3.31 28.34 -1.87
N LEU A 44 -2.40 27.72 -1.10
CA LEU A 44 -1.71 28.42 -0.01
C LEU A 44 -0.88 29.61 -0.50
N PHE A 45 -0.26 29.51 -1.68
CA PHE A 45 0.47 30.61 -2.28
C PHE A 45 -0.48 31.77 -2.65
N GLU A 46 -1.60 31.50 -3.32
CA GLU A 46 -2.62 32.50 -3.67
C GLU A 46 -3.22 33.18 -2.43
N LEU A 47 -3.49 32.39 -1.39
CA LEU A 47 -3.98 32.88 -0.10
C LEU A 47 -2.95 33.81 0.57
N ARG A 48 -1.66 33.50 0.45
CA ARG A 48 -0.57 34.29 1.07
C ARG A 48 -0.25 35.56 0.30
N THR A 49 -0.33 35.55 -1.03
CA THR A 49 -0.04 36.72 -1.88
C THR A 49 -1.18 37.73 -1.91
N GLY A 50 -2.27 37.50 -1.17
CA GLY A 50 -3.40 38.42 -1.06
C GLY A 50 -4.25 38.46 -2.32
N SER A 51 -4.11 37.45 -3.21
CA SER A 51 -4.94 37.33 -4.42
C SER A 51 -6.40 37.00 -4.10
N ILE A 52 -6.69 36.57 -2.88
CA ILE A 52 -8.01 36.18 -2.38
C ILE A 52 -8.16 36.73 -0.96
N THR A 53 -9.36 37.15 -0.56
CA THR A 53 -9.65 37.50 0.84
C THR A 53 -9.65 36.23 1.67
N THR A 54 -8.69 36.08 2.59
CA THR A 54 -8.45 34.79 3.25
C THR A 54 -9.03 34.78 4.66
N THR A 55 -9.77 33.72 4.97
CA THR A 55 -10.09 33.38 6.35
C THR A 55 -8.99 32.45 6.88
N GLY A 56 -8.66 32.55 8.18
CA GLY A 56 -7.64 31.67 8.79
C GLY A 56 -7.95 30.17 8.62
N ASP A 57 -9.23 29.85 8.46
CA ASP A 57 -9.75 28.50 8.27
C ASP A 57 -9.33 27.89 6.92
N GLU A 58 -9.23 28.67 5.85
CA GLU A 58 -8.82 28.18 4.52
C GLU A 58 -7.34 27.78 4.49
N VAL A 59 -6.50 28.54 5.21
CA VAL A 59 -5.08 28.22 5.38
C VAL A 59 -4.93 26.96 6.21
N ALA A 60 -5.69 26.83 7.31
CA ALA A 60 -5.66 25.64 8.16
C ALA A 60 -6.13 24.39 7.39
N PHE A 61 -7.23 24.50 6.64
CA PHE A 61 -7.73 23.42 5.80
C PHE A 61 -6.71 22.96 4.76
N SER A 62 -6.11 23.90 4.02
CA SER A 62 -5.13 23.56 2.98
C SER A 62 -3.87 22.90 3.56
N ARG A 63 -3.45 23.29 4.77
CA ARG A 63 -2.35 22.62 5.49
C ARG A 63 -2.72 21.20 5.93
N SER A 64 -3.93 21.00 6.44
CA SER A 64 -4.42 19.66 6.82
C SER A 64 -4.45 18.74 5.61
N LEU A 65 -5.00 19.22 4.49
CA LEU A 65 -5.06 18.46 3.24
C LEU A 65 -3.67 18.01 2.77
N ILE A 66 -2.67 18.91 2.79
CA ILE A 66 -1.30 18.53 2.44
C ILE A 66 -0.76 17.44 3.37
N ALA A 67 -1.01 17.53 4.68
CA ALA A 67 -0.55 16.52 5.63
C ALA A 67 -1.19 15.16 5.38
N ASP A 68 -2.49 15.12 5.09
CA ASP A 68 -3.24 13.90 4.80
C ASP A 68 -2.77 13.25 3.49
N GLU A 69 -2.64 14.03 2.43
CA GLU A 69 -2.15 13.56 1.12
C GLU A 69 -0.72 13.00 1.23
N MET A 70 0.17 13.68 1.97
CA MET A 70 1.53 13.19 2.24
C MET A 70 1.54 11.91 3.07
N CYS A 71 0.55 11.70 3.95
CA CYS A 71 0.40 10.46 4.70
C CYS A 71 0.02 9.29 3.78
N GLU A 72 -0.92 9.50 2.85
CA GLU A 72 -1.31 8.50 1.86
C GLU A 72 -0.17 8.15 0.90
N ILE A 73 0.59 9.15 0.43
CA ILE A 73 1.80 8.92 -0.38
C ILE A 73 2.76 7.98 0.35
N ARG A 74 3.09 8.26 1.61
CA ARG A 74 3.99 7.40 2.41
C ARG A 74 3.47 5.98 2.57
N LYS A 75 2.16 5.79 2.76
CA LYS A 75 1.54 4.45 2.84
C LYS A 75 1.72 3.69 1.52
N LEU A 76 1.42 4.33 0.40
CA LEU A 76 1.55 3.74 -0.94
C LEU A 76 3.01 3.43 -1.28
N GLU A 77 3.96 4.30 -0.95
CA GLU A 77 5.39 4.05 -1.11
C GLU A 77 5.86 2.84 -0.31
N MET A 78 5.38 2.67 0.93
CA MET A 78 5.69 1.48 1.73
C MET A 78 5.14 0.21 1.10
N LEU A 79 3.91 0.24 0.56
CA LEU A 79 3.31 -0.89 -0.13
C LEU A 79 4.06 -1.22 -1.41
N LEU A 80 4.45 -0.20 -2.18
CA LEU A 80 5.24 -0.34 -3.40
C LEU A 80 6.61 -0.97 -3.11
N LYS A 81 7.33 -0.50 -2.08
CA LYS A 81 8.59 -1.11 -1.64
C LYS A 81 8.45 -2.58 -1.25
N ARG A 82 7.34 -2.96 -0.59
CA ARG A 82 7.06 -4.36 -0.23
C ARG A 82 6.75 -5.22 -1.45
N LEU A 83 6.13 -4.64 -2.48
CA LEU A 83 5.86 -5.33 -3.73
C LEU A 83 7.14 -5.47 -4.57
N GLU A 84 7.91 -4.40 -4.77
CA GLU A 84 9.14 -4.42 -5.58
C GLU A 84 10.26 -5.25 -4.92
N HIS A 85 10.30 -5.32 -3.59
CA HIS A 85 11.18 -6.21 -2.84
C HIS A 85 10.33 -7.19 -2.03
N PRO A 86 9.75 -8.22 -2.66
CA PRO A 86 9.16 -9.31 -1.90
C PRO A 86 10.32 -9.90 -1.10
N LYS A 87 10.27 -9.76 0.23
CA LYS A 87 11.33 -10.22 1.13
C LYS A 87 11.79 -11.60 0.65
N ALA A 88 13.01 -11.69 0.13
CA ALA A 88 13.72 -12.95 -0.13
C ALA A 88 13.95 -13.78 1.16
N ASN A 89 13.28 -13.40 2.25
CA ASN A 89 13.43 -13.88 3.60
C ASN A 89 12.32 -14.82 4.06
N ASP A 90 11.17 -14.94 3.38
CA ASP A 90 10.16 -15.90 3.84
C ASP A 90 10.61 -17.34 3.56
N THR A 91 11.24 -17.59 2.41
CA THR A 91 11.89 -18.87 2.13
C THR A 91 13.19 -19.04 2.89
N THR A 92 14.08 -18.05 2.95
CA THR A 92 15.39 -18.23 3.62
C THR A 92 15.29 -18.27 5.15
N VAL A 93 14.28 -17.66 5.79
CA VAL A 93 14.01 -17.83 7.23
C VAL A 93 13.42 -19.22 7.51
N LEU A 94 12.48 -19.70 6.68
CA LEU A 94 11.99 -21.09 6.74
C LEU A 94 13.11 -22.10 6.55
N TRP A 95 13.98 -21.89 5.57
CA TRP A 95 15.15 -22.74 5.32
C TRP A 95 16.19 -22.63 6.43
N ARG A 96 16.41 -21.46 7.04
CA ARG A 96 17.28 -21.32 8.23
C ARG A 96 16.68 -22.03 9.45
N MET A 97 15.37 -21.97 9.65
CA MET A 97 14.69 -22.72 10.72
C MET A 97 14.77 -24.24 10.51
N LEU A 98 14.59 -24.71 9.25
CA LEU A 98 14.72 -26.12 8.88
C LEU A 98 16.17 -26.63 9.00
N ARG A 99 17.16 -25.81 8.65
CA ARG A 99 18.59 -26.20 8.66
C ARG A 99 19.23 -26.15 10.05
N LEU A 100 18.66 -25.38 10.99
CA LEU A 100 19.14 -25.26 12.38
C LEU A 100 18.48 -26.25 13.35
N GLY A 101 17.71 -27.24 12.87
CA GLY A 101 17.26 -28.35 13.72
C GLY A 101 16.30 -27.94 14.84
N GLY A 102 15.33 -27.07 14.54
CA GLY A 102 14.27 -26.69 15.47
C GLY A 102 13.33 -27.86 15.80
N SER A 103 13.75 -28.70 16.74
CA SER A 103 12.91 -29.67 17.44
C SER A 103 11.75 -28.94 18.12
N LEU A 104 10.54 -29.01 17.53
CA LEU A 104 9.31 -28.90 18.30
C LEU A 104 9.08 -30.23 19.01
N GLY A 105 9.86 -30.43 20.07
CA GLY A 105 9.68 -31.49 21.04
C GLY A 105 8.38 -31.28 21.81
N TRP A 106 7.26 -31.68 21.22
CA TRP A 106 6.08 -32.05 22.00
C TRP A 106 6.23 -33.49 22.48
N SER A 107 7.13 -33.68 23.46
CA SER A 107 7.05 -34.82 24.37
C SER A 107 5.90 -34.57 25.33
N ARG A 108 4.75 -35.12 24.97
CA ARG A 108 3.58 -35.26 25.83
C ARG A 108 3.95 -36.21 26.98
N LYS A 109 4.22 -35.66 28.17
CA LYS A 109 4.16 -36.39 29.44
C LYS A 109 3.49 -35.49 30.47
N ILE A 110 2.22 -35.74 30.73
CA ILE A 110 1.61 -35.44 32.02
C ILE A 110 0.87 -36.71 32.42
N ASN A 111 1.24 -37.18 33.60
CA ASN A 111 0.73 -38.32 34.33
C ASN A 111 -0.74 -38.10 34.75
#